data_AF-A0A2T6SP62-F1
#
_entry.id   AF-A0A2T6SP62-F1
#
_cell.length_a   1.000
_cell.length_b   1.000
_cell.length_c   1.000
_cell.angle_alpha   90.00
_cell.angle_beta   90.00
_cell.angle_gamma   90.00
#
_symmetry.space_group_name_H-M   'P 1'
#
loop_
_entity.id
_entity.type
_entity.pdbx_description
1 polymer ?
#
loop_
_entity_poly.entity_id
_entity_poly.type
_entity_poly.pdbx_seq_one_letter_code
_entity_poly.pdbx_strand_id
1 'polypeptide(L)'
;GAIQQEISEHRLSKQACSGGELEKIGMVKKGYYGALFEKLEGLGCGERTDDENFKLTLNQNEILKKVPELENLKDETYLDFEKLKDFLKDRLVGNLRVRNKNERKTEKIKINKENFKKFETLWAGLNHQARIAYAIDSESLIDEIVKKINASFKVSSKSVSVTTHKKVETMGNNAKTKTFDRESACVWSLHEFISALSNKVKLSFKSVAK
;
A
#
# COMPACT_ATOMS: atom_id res chain seq x y z
N GLY A 1 -8.34 22.17 37.39
CA GLY A 1 -8.18 20.75 37.76
C GLY A 1 -6.81 20.54 38.36
N ALA A 2 -6.66 20.76 39.66
CA ALA A 2 -5.37 20.61 40.36
C ALA A 2 -4.93 19.13 40.47
N ILE A 3 -5.89 18.22 40.64
CA ILE A 3 -5.64 16.78 40.85
C ILE A 3 -5.06 16.11 39.59
N GLN A 4 -5.49 16.51 38.39
CA GLN A 4 -4.93 15.98 37.14
C GLN A 4 -3.50 16.51 36.92
N GLN A 5 -3.19 17.70 37.43
CA GLN A 5 -1.87 18.33 37.32
C GLN A 5 -0.86 17.69 38.30
N GLU A 6 -1.27 17.44 39.55
CA GLU A 6 -0.48 16.68 40.53
C GLU A 6 -0.17 15.24 40.06
N ILE A 7 -1.14 14.56 39.43
CA ILE A 7 -0.93 13.20 38.89
C ILE A 7 0.04 13.20 37.71
N SER A 8 0.05 14.24 36.87
CA SER A 8 1.05 14.39 35.80
C SER A 8 2.45 14.71 36.34
N GLU A 9 2.56 15.57 37.35
CA GLU A 9 3.85 15.93 37.98
C GLU A 9 4.49 14.71 38.68
N HIS A 10 3.68 13.91 39.39
CA HIS A 10 4.17 12.68 40.03
C HIS A 10 4.44 11.52 39.06
N ARG A 11 3.81 11.48 37.87
CA ARG A 11 4.08 10.48 36.83
C ARG A 11 5.38 10.73 36.06
N LEU A 12 5.79 11.99 35.89
CA LEU A 12 6.97 12.36 35.09
C LEU A 12 8.28 12.27 35.88
N SER A 13 8.25 12.42 37.20
CA SER A 13 9.44 12.68 38.02
C SER A 13 10.40 11.48 38.21
N LYS A 14 10.03 10.24 37.87
CA LYS A 14 10.95 9.09 38.04
C LYS A 14 11.68 8.64 36.79
N GLN A 15 11.34 9.19 35.62
CA GLN A 15 11.94 8.77 34.35
C GLN A 15 13.21 9.55 34.00
N ALA A 16 13.36 10.77 34.51
CA ALA A 16 14.55 11.60 34.37
C ALA A 16 15.51 11.38 35.54
N CYS A 17 16.81 11.25 35.27
CA CYS A 17 17.86 11.30 36.27
C CYS A 17 18.84 12.44 35.97
N SER A 18 19.27 13.13 37.02
CA SER A 18 20.25 14.21 36.91
C SER A 18 21.68 13.67 37.04
N GLY A 19 22.63 14.29 36.34
CA GLY A 19 24.06 13.96 36.50
C GLY A 19 24.53 14.05 37.96
N GLY A 20 24.02 15.03 38.71
CA GLY A 20 24.33 15.22 40.13
C GLY A 20 23.79 14.12 41.06
N GLU A 21 22.72 13.42 40.69
CA GLU A 21 22.27 12.22 41.43
C GLU A 21 23.24 11.06 41.25
N LEU A 22 23.78 10.87 40.03
CA LEU A 22 24.70 9.78 39.71
C LEU A 22 26.06 9.94 40.41
N GLU A 23 26.50 11.18 40.58
CA GLU A 23 27.70 11.51 41.37
C GLU A 23 27.51 11.22 42.86
N LYS A 24 26.35 11.59 43.43
CA LYS A 24 26.03 11.32 44.84
C LYS A 24 25.92 9.83 45.17
N ILE A 25 25.44 9.04 44.23
CA ILE A 25 25.36 7.57 44.32
C ILE A 25 26.76 6.93 44.17
N GLY A 26 27.77 7.70 43.77
CA GLY A 26 29.13 7.21 43.54
C GLY A 26 29.19 6.24 42.35
N MET A 27 28.28 6.40 41.39
CA MET A 27 28.22 5.60 40.17
C MET A 27 29.23 6.11 39.13
N VAL A 28 29.45 7.42 39.08
CA VAL A 28 30.33 8.09 38.12
C VAL A 28 31.24 9.07 38.85
N LYS A 29 32.50 9.20 38.41
CA LYS A 29 33.41 10.24 38.90
C LYS A 29 32.86 11.65 38.59
N LYS A 30 33.09 12.60 39.51
CA LYS A 30 32.60 13.98 39.37
C LYS A 30 32.97 14.59 38.02
N GLY A 31 31.97 15.04 37.26
CA GLY A 31 32.10 15.63 35.92
C GLY A 31 32.06 14.65 34.74
N TYR A 32 31.99 13.34 34.97
CA TYR A 32 32.01 12.32 33.90
C TYR A 32 30.61 11.77 33.53
N TYR A 33 29.53 12.29 34.12
CA TYR A 33 28.16 11.84 33.82
C TYR A 33 27.74 12.17 32.37
N GLY A 34 28.32 13.20 31.76
CA GLY A 34 28.17 13.49 30.33
C GLY A 34 28.57 12.27 29.50
N ALA A 35 29.84 11.84 29.57
CA ALA A 35 30.32 10.69 28.79
C ALA A 35 29.43 9.43 28.93
N LEU A 36 28.89 9.19 30.13
CA LEU A 36 27.94 8.11 30.37
C LEU A 36 26.61 8.31 29.63
N PHE A 37 26.00 9.50 29.71
CA PHE A 37 24.74 9.77 29.00
C PHE A 37 24.88 9.70 27.48
N GLU A 38 26.03 10.11 26.94
CA GLU A 38 26.32 10.03 25.49
C GLU A 38 26.35 8.58 25.01
N LYS A 39 26.94 7.69 25.82
CA LYS A 39 26.99 6.26 25.52
C LYS A 39 25.65 5.59 25.71
N LEU A 40 24.90 5.95 26.77
CA LEU A 40 23.55 5.43 26.97
C LEU A 40 22.58 5.87 25.86
N GLU A 41 22.73 7.09 25.35
CA GLU A 41 21.99 7.58 24.18
C GLU A 41 22.41 6.84 22.90
N GLY A 42 23.72 6.65 22.68
CA GLY A 42 24.24 5.85 21.55
C GLY A 42 23.80 4.38 21.57
N LEU A 43 23.56 3.81 22.75
CA LEU A 43 22.98 2.47 22.95
C LEU A 43 21.45 2.45 22.78
N GLY A 44 20.82 3.61 22.61
CA GLY A 44 19.38 3.77 22.47
C GLY A 44 18.61 3.56 23.79
N CYS A 45 19.26 3.74 24.94
CA CYS A 45 18.65 3.55 26.27
C CYS A 45 17.72 4.70 26.69
N GLY A 46 17.86 5.86 26.07
CA GLY A 46 17.15 7.08 26.43
C GLY A 46 17.67 8.29 25.69
N GLU A 47 17.13 9.46 26.03
CA GLU A 47 17.45 10.74 25.43
C GLU A 47 17.91 11.72 26.52
N ARG A 48 18.89 12.56 26.20
CA ARG A 48 19.26 13.70 27.04
C ARG A 48 18.21 14.79 26.90
N THR A 49 17.83 15.38 28.02
CA THR A 49 16.99 16.58 28.08
C THR A 49 17.89 17.79 28.34
N ASP A 50 17.46 18.98 27.91
CA ASP A 50 18.25 20.23 27.95
C ASP A 50 18.78 20.61 29.35
N ASP A 51 18.19 20.09 30.42
CA ASP A 51 18.51 20.39 31.83
C ASP A 51 19.57 19.44 32.46
N GLU A 52 20.58 18.97 31.71
CA GLU A 52 21.58 17.98 32.19
C GLU A 52 20.96 16.69 32.75
N ASN A 53 19.74 16.38 32.32
CA ASN A 53 18.94 15.25 32.76
C ASN A 53 18.86 14.18 31.66
N PHE A 54 18.82 12.91 32.05
CA PHE A 54 18.68 11.80 31.12
C PHE A 54 17.36 11.07 31.35
N LYS A 55 16.55 10.92 30.28
CA LYS A 55 15.25 10.27 30.33
C LYS A 55 15.33 8.87 29.74
N LEU A 56 15.06 7.84 30.55
CA LEU A 56 15.05 6.45 30.11
C LEU A 56 13.77 6.13 29.32
N THR A 57 13.88 5.74 28.05
CA THR A 57 12.71 5.46 27.18
C THR A 57 12.42 3.96 27.03
N LEU A 58 13.36 3.08 27.38
CA LEU A 58 13.24 1.64 27.15
C LEU A 58 12.37 0.90 28.18
N ASN A 59 11.69 -0.15 27.71
CA ASN A 59 10.98 -1.13 28.53
C ASN A 59 11.92 -2.22 29.07
N GLN A 60 11.56 -2.93 30.14
CA GLN A 60 12.40 -3.95 30.78
C GLN A 60 12.87 -5.07 29.84
N ASN A 61 11.97 -5.55 28.98
CA ASN A 61 12.29 -6.59 28.00
C ASN A 61 13.28 -6.11 26.94
N GLU A 62 13.30 -4.81 26.66
CA GLU A 62 14.24 -4.20 25.72
C GLU A 62 15.59 -3.98 26.39
N ILE A 63 15.61 -3.57 27.66
CA ILE A 63 16.85 -3.43 28.43
C ILE A 63 17.53 -4.79 28.64
N LEU A 64 16.78 -5.87 28.89
CA LEU A 64 17.34 -7.22 28.96
C LEU A 64 18.05 -7.65 27.66
N LYS A 65 17.54 -7.22 26.50
CA LYS A 65 18.20 -7.46 25.21
C LYS A 65 19.44 -6.59 25.01
N LYS A 66 19.50 -5.44 25.68
CA LYS A 66 20.60 -4.46 25.62
C LYS A 66 21.67 -4.66 26.70
N VAL A 67 21.44 -5.55 27.67
CA VAL A 67 22.46 -5.99 28.64
C VAL A 67 23.81 -6.36 28.01
N PRO A 68 23.91 -7.17 26.93
CA PRO A 68 25.20 -7.49 26.32
C PRO A 68 25.93 -6.26 25.76
N GLU A 69 25.19 -5.24 25.29
CA GLU A 69 25.78 -4.00 24.78
C GLU A 69 26.25 -3.09 25.92
N LEU A 70 25.56 -3.13 27.07
CA LEU A 70 25.95 -2.44 28.30
C LEU A 70 27.24 -3.04 28.91
N GLU A 71 27.54 -4.32 28.67
CA GLU A 71 28.78 -4.94 29.20
C GLU A 71 30.06 -4.28 28.66
N ASN A 72 30.00 -3.64 27.49
CA ASN A 72 31.11 -2.85 26.94
C ASN A 72 31.47 -1.63 27.81
N LEU A 73 30.56 -1.19 28.68
CA LEU A 73 30.81 -0.10 29.64
C LEU A 73 31.62 -0.57 30.86
N LYS A 74 31.88 -1.87 31.03
CA LYS A 74 32.72 -2.41 32.11
C LYS A 74 34.18 -1.96 32.00
N ASP A 75 34.65 -1.66 30.79
CA ASP A 75 36.04 -1.29 30.52
C ASP A 75 36.34 0.19 30.85
N GLU A 76 35.34 0.95 31.31
CA GLU A 76 35.44 2.39 31.57
C GLU A 76 35.92 2.68 32.99
N THR A 77 37.09 3.32 33.11
CA THR A 77 37.75 3.62 34.40
C THR A 77 37.04 4.66 35.28
N TYR A 78 35.91 5.21 34.82
CA TYR A 78 35.16 6.27 35.52
C TYR A 78 33.78 5.83 36.02
N LEU A 79 33.36 4.58 35.73
CA LEU A 79 32.04 4.05 36.00
C LEU A 79 32.11 2.79 36.88
N ASP A 80 31.19 2.68 37.84
CA ASP A 80 30.94 1.44 38.58
C ASP A 80 29.77 0.67 37.93
N PHE A 81 30.09 -0.38 37.16
CA PHE A 81 29.12 -1.11 36.34
C PHE A 81 28.04 -1.83 37.17
N GLU A 82 28.39 -2.35 38.34
CA GLU A 82 27.43 -3.05 39.21
C GLU A 82 26.37 -2.09 39.72
N LYS A 83 26.78 -0.89 40.15
CA LYS A 83 25.86 0.17 40.58
C LYS A 83 24.99 0.69 39.44
N LEU A 84 25.51 0.80 38.22
CA LEU A 84 24.70 1.18 37.06
C LEU A 84 23.61 0.14 36.78
N LYS A 85 23.97 -1.16 36.83
CA LYS A 85 23.02 -2.24 36.58
C LYS A 85 21.91 -2.25 37.62
N ASP A 86 22.23 -2.03 38.89
CA ASP A 86 21.24 -1.99 39.96
C ASP A 86 20.40 -0.70 39.90
N PHE A 87 20.99 0.44 39.53
CA PHE A 87 20.25 1.69 39.28
C PHE A 87 19.20 1.54 38.17
N LEU A 88 19.57 0.91 37.05
CA LEU A 88 18.64 0.66 35.94
C LEU A 88 17.52 -0.29 36.37
N LYS A 89 17.82 -1.35 37.12
CA LYS A 89 16.79 -2.27 37.64
C LYS A 89 15.83 -1.56 38.58
N ASP A 90 16.32 -0.79 39.56
CA ASP A 90 15.47 -0.13 40.56
C ASP A 90 14.50 0.87 39.92
N ARG A 91 14.98 1.67 38.96
CA ARG A 91 14.16 2.63 38.20
C ARG A 91 13.09 1.91 37.36
N LEU A 92 13.44 0.79 36.72
CA LEU A 92 12.50 0.02 35.91
C LEU A 92 11.49 -0.77 36.72
N VAL A 93 11.87 -1.31 37.88
CA VAL A 93 10.95 -2.05 38.77
C VAL A 93 9.90 -1.09 39.35
N GLY A 94 10.25 0.18 39.56
CA GLY A 94 9.29 1.23 39.89
C GLY A 94 8.15 1.36 38.87
N ASN A 95 8.40 1.12 37.57
CA ASN A 95 7.42 1.18 36.49
C ASN A 95 6.47 -0.04 36.43
N LEU A 96 6.87 -1.21 36.95
CA LEU A 96 6.06 -2.43 36.88
C LEU A 96 4.89 -2.50 37.88
N ARG A 97 4.85 -1.63 38.90
CA ARG A 97 3.75 -1.66 39.89
C ARG A 97 2.38 -1.38 39.26
N VAL A 98 2.36 -0.80 38.05
CA VAL A 98 1.14 -0.65 37.26
C VAL A 98 1.03 -1.85 36.32
N ARG A 99 0.16 -2.81 36.67
CA ARG A 99 -0.21 -3.92 35.79
C ARG A 99 -0.67 -3.40 34.43
N ASN A 100 -0.09 -3.92 33.36
CA ASN A 100 -0.52 -3.64 32.00
C ASN A 100 -1.93 -4.23 31.80
N LYS A 101 -2.96 -3.39 31.57
CA LYS A 101 -4.36 -3.85 31.38
C LYS A 101 -4.53 -4.77 30.15
N ASN A 102 -3.53 -4.80 29.28
CA ASN A 102 -3.50 -5.63 28.07
C ASN A 102 -3.08 -7.09 28.32
N GLU A 103 -2.67 -7.45 29.54
CA GLU A 103 -2.43 -8.85 29.95
C GLU A 103 -3.72 -9.57 30.41
N ARG A 104 -4.90 -9.11 29.97
CA ARG A 104 -6.13 -9.89 30.15
C ARG A 104 -5.98 -11.16 29.33
N LYS A 105 -5.95 -12.30 30.03
CA LYS A 105 -6.08 -13.64 29.42
C LYS A 105 -7.22 -13.60 28.42
N THR A 106 -6.94 -13.84 27.15
CA THR A 106 -7.98 -13.92 26.12
C THR A 106 -8.96 -15.01 26.54
N GLU A 107 -10.23 -14.66 26.64
CA GLU A 107 -11.29 -15.61 26.91
C GLU A 107 -11.31 -16.61 25.75
N LYS A 108 -10.82 -17.83 26.00
CA LYS A 108 -10.82 -18.89 25.00
C LYS A 108 -12.27 -19.30 24.78
N ILE A 109 -12.88 -18.78 23.71
CA ILE A 109 -14.20 -19.20 23.27
C ILE A 109 -14.15 -20.70 23.01
N LYS A 110 -15.00 -21.48 23.70
CA LYS A 110 -15.12 -22.92 23.49
C LYS A 110 -15.87 -23.17 22.19
N ILE A 111 -15.14 -23.24 21.08
CA ILE A 111 -15.71 -23.53 19.76
C ILE A 111 -16.16 -24.99 19.72
N ASN A 112 -17.42 -25.21 19.32
CA ASN A 112 -17.90 -26.55 19.00
C ASN A 112 -17.29 -27.01 17.67
N LYS A 113 -16.40 -28.02 17.73
CA LYS A 113 -15.64 -28.54 16.59
C LYS A 113 -16.53 -29.03 15.45
N GLU A 114 -17.69 -29.62 15.77
CA GLU A 114 -18.60 -30.18 14.76
C GLU A 114 -19.30 -29.07 13.97
N ASN A 115 -19.75 -28.02 14.66
CA ASN A 115 -20.40 -26.87 14.02
C ASN A 115 -19.42 -26.07 13.17
N PHE A 116 -18.17 -25.94 13.63
CA PHE A 116 -17.12 -25.29 12.85
C PHE A 116 -16.83 -26.03 11.53
N LYS A 117 -16.76 -27.37 11.57
CA LYS A 117 -16.55 -28.19 10.37
C LYS A 117 -17.71 -28.08 9.35
N LYS A 118 -18.95 -27.99 9.84
CA LYS A 118 -20.12 -27.70 9.00
C LYS A 118 -20.01 -26.32 8.34
N PHE A 119 -19.58 -25.31 9.09
CA PHE A 119 -19.34 -23.98 8.56
C PHE A 119 -18.23 -23.96 7.50
N GLU A 120 -17.09 -24.62 7.72
CA GLU A 120 -16.02 -24.71 6.72
C GLU A 120 -16.50 -25.30 5.40
N THR A 121 -17.34 -26.33 5.46
CA THR A 121 -17.89 -26.99 4.26
C THR A 121 -18.82 -26.04 3.50
N LEU A 122 -19.71 -25.34 4.21
CA LEU A 122 -20.58 -24.32 3.61
C LEU A 122 -19.78 -23.15 3.03
N TRP A 123 -18.74 -22.71 3.74
CA TRP A 123 -17.87 -21.63 3.33
C TRP A 123 -17.12 -21.96 2.04
N ALA A 124 -16.58 -23.17 1.93
CA ALA A 124 -15.94 -23.65 0.70
C ALA A 124 -16.94 -23.75 -0.47
N GLY A 125 -18.17 -24.19 -0.18
CA GLY A 125 -19.25 -24.26 -1.16
C GLY A 125 -19.78 -22.89 -1.60
N LEU A 126 -19.65 -21.85 -0.80
CA LEU A 126 -20.17 -20.51 -1.11
C LEU A 126 -19.07 -19.59 -1.68
N ASN A 127 -17.83 -19.80 -1.27
CA ASN A 127 -16.66 -19.06 -1.72
C ASN A 127 -15.93 -19.75 -2.89
N HIS A 128 -16.64 -20.55 -3.69
CA HIS A 128 -16.08 -21.04 -4.94
C HIS A 128 -16.15 -19.93 -5.97
N GLN A 129 -15.05 -19.69 -6.68
CA GLN A 129 -15.00 -18.72 -7.75
C GLN A 129 -15.82 -19.26 -8.94
N ALA A 130 -17.10 -18.90 -9.00
CA ALA A 130 -17.98 -19.30 -10.09
C ALA A 130 -17.47 -18.70 -11.41
N ARG A 131 -17.21 -19.55 -12.39
CA ARG A 131 -16.89 -19.13 -13.77
C ARG A 131 -18.16 -19.28 -14.60
N ILE A 132 -18.61 -18.18 -15.19
CA ILE A 132 -19.73 -18.21 -16.13
C ILE A 132 -19.21 -18.86 -17.43
N ALA A 133 -19.66 -20.07 -17.71
CA ALA A 133 -19.43 -20.74 -18.99
C ALA A 133 -20.67 -20.53 -19.87
N TYR A 134 -20.49 -19.88 -21.00
CA TYR A 134 -21.55 -19.72 -22.00
C TYR A 134 -21.47 -20.88 -22.98
N ALA A 135 -22.47 -21.76 -22.98
CA ALA A 135 -22.66 -22.74 -24.04
C ALA A 135 -23.29 -22.04 -25.25
N ILE A 136 -22.46 -21.40 -26.06
CA ILE A 136 -22.88 -20.75 -27.31
C ILE A 136 -22.45 -21.65 -28.47
N ASP A 137 -23.40 -22.01 -29.31
CA ASP A 137 -23.12 -22.59 -30.61
C ASP A 137 -22.50 -21.51 -31.51
N SER A 138 -21.17 -21.54 -31.65
CA SER A 138 -20.41 -20.48 -32.31
C SER A 138 -20.65 -20.44 -33.81
N GLU A 139 -20.96 -21.57 -34.45
CA GLU A 139 -21.10 -21.63 -35.91
C GLU A 139 -22.40 -20.96 -36.37
N SER A 140 -23.52 -21.29 -35.72
CA SER A 140 -24.81 -20.66 -36.03
C SER A 140 -24.83 -19.15 -35.76
N LEU A 141 -24.16 -18.70 -34.69
CA LEU A 141 -24.05 -17.28 -34.35
C LEU A 141 -23.19 -16.50 -35.37
N ILE A 142 -22.09 -17.09 -35.85
CA ILE A 142 -21.26 -16.47 -36.90
C ILE A 142 -22.08 -16.31 -38.18
N ASP A 143 -22.80 -17.35 -38.60
CA ASP A 143 -23.62 -17.32 -39.81
C ASP A 143 -24.72 -16.24 -39.76
N GLU A 144 -25.40 -16.10 -38.62
CA GLU A 144 -26.41 -15.05 -38.43
C GLU A 144 -25.81 -13.64 -38.47
N ILE A 145 -24.62 -13.45 -37.88
CA ILE A 145 -23.92 -12.17 -37.89
C ILE A 145 -23.52 -11.79 -39.31
N VAL A 146 -22.94 -12.71 -40.08
CA VAL A 146 -22.53 -12.46 -41.48
C VAL A 146 -23.75 -12.08 -42.33
N LYS A 147 -24.87 -12.79 -42.17
CA LYS A 147 -26.13 -12.45 -42.86
C LYS A 147 -26.61 -11.03 -42.51
N LYS A 148 -26.59 -10.65 -41.22
CA LYS A 148 -27.00 -9.30 -40.79
C LYS A 148 -26.05 -8.20 -41.26
N ILE A 149 -24.75 -8.46 -41.28
CA ILE A 149 -23.75 -7.51 -41.81
C ILE A 149 -24.02 -7.28 -43.29
N ASN A 150 -24.11 -8.33 -44.11
CA ASN A 150 -24.37 -8.20 -45.54
C ASN A 150 -25.67 -7.45 -45.85
N ALA A 151 -26.72 -7.68 -45.06
CA ALA A 151 -27.98 -6.93 -45.20
C ALA A 151 -27.85 -5.45 -44.80
N SER A 152 -27.01 -5.14 -43.81
CA SER A 152 -26.88 -3.78 -43.27
C SER A 152 -25.82 -2.94 -43.98
N PHE A 153 -24.85 -3.56 -44.65
CA PHE A 153 -23.72 -2.88 -45.30
C PHE A 153 -24.08 -2.34 -46.68
N LYS A 154 -25.06 -1.43 -46.73
CA LYS A 154 -25.42 -0.73 -47.97
C LYS A 154 -24.55 0.52 -48.13
N VAL A 155 -23.36 0.37 -48.73
CA VAL A 155 -22.48 1.50 -49.02
C VAL A 155 -23.04 2.29 -50.19
N SER A 156 -23.47 3.53 -49.96
CA SER A 156 -23.87 4.45 -51.04
C SER A 156 -22.64 4.84 -51.86
N SER A 157 -22.71 4.72 -53.19
CA SER A 157 -21.68 5.25 -54.09
C SER A 157 -21.51 6.76 -53.90
N LYS A 158 -20.28 7.27 -54.04
CA LYS A 158 -20.01 8.70 -54.05
C LYS A 158 -19.86 9.16 -55.50
N SER A 159 -20.75 10.04 -55.96
CA SER A 159 -20.62 10.68 -57.28
C SER A 159 -19.88 12.01 -57.15
N VAL A 160 -19.02 12.31 -58.12
CA VAL A 160 -18.34 13.60 -58.24
C VAL A 160 -18.83 14.27 -59.53
N SER A 161 -19.42 15.46 -59.40
CA SER A 161 -19.82 16.29 -60.53
C SER A 161 -18.71 17.28 -60.85
N VAL A 162 -18.26 17.31 -62.11
CA VAL A 162 -17.30 18.30 -62.59
C VAL A 162 -17.95 19.13 -63.69
N THR A 163 -18.11 20.43 -63.42
CA THR A 163 -18.59 21.43 -64.36
C THR A 163 -17.41 22.09 -65.06
N THR A 164 -17.32 21.92 -66.38
CA THR A 164 -16.32 22.60 -67.21
C THR A 164 -16.98 23.66 -68.08
N HIS A 165 -16.38 24.85 -68.13
CA HIS A 165 -16.86 25.98 -68.93
C HIS A 165 -15.89 26.24 -70.09
N LYS A 166 -16.40 26.32 -71.33
CA LYS A 166 -15.57 26.57 -72.52
C LYS A 166 -15.85 27.98 -73.03
N LYS A 167 -14.86 28.88 -72.92
CA LYS A 167 -14.88 30.34 -73.18
C LYS A 167 -15.76 31.15 -72.24
N VAL A 168 -15.12 31.92 -71.35
CA VAL A 168 -15.76 32.77 -70.32
C VAL A 168 -16.17 34.15 -70.88
N GLU A 169 -15.65 34.55 -72.04
CA GLU A 169 -15.81 35.91 -72.60
C GLU A 169 -17.14 36.14 -73.34
N THR A 170 -17.80 35.09 -73.83
CA THR A 170 -19.13 35.18 -74.45
C THR A 170 -20.17 34.68 -73.47
N MET A 171 -21.03 35.59 -73.00
CA MET A 171 -22.03 35.46 -71.93
C MET A 171 -23.19 34.44 -72.22
N GLY A 172 -22.95 33.41 -73.04
CA GLY A 172 -23.88 32.32 -73.29
C GLY A 172 -23.49 31.09 -72.48
N ASN A 173 -24.40 30.61 -71.62
CA ASN A 173 -24.21 29.47 -70.72
C ASN A 173 -23.85 28.17 -71.49
N ASN A 174 -22.56 27.89 -71.66
CA ASN A 174 -22.07 26.65 -72.28
C ASN A 174 -21.30 25.79 -71.26
N ALA A 175 -21.92 25.56 -70.11
CA ALA A 175 -21.41 24.68 -69.06
C ALA A 175 -21.68 23.22 -69.42
N LYS A 176 -20.65 22.38 -69.45
CA LYS A 176 -20.80 20.92 -69.59
C LYS A 176 -20.48 20.27 -68.24
N THR A 177 -21.51 19.73 -67.61
CA THR A 177 -21.40 18.92 -66.39
C THR A 177 -21.22 17.46 -66.78
N LYS A 178 -20.16 16.82 -66.28
CA LYS A 178 -20.02 15.36 -66.34
C LYS A 178 -20.03 14.83 -64.92
N THR A 179 -20.90 13.87 -64.66
CA THR A 179 -20.93 13.11 -63.41
C THR A 179 -20.12 11.83 -63.59
N PHE A 180 -19.16 11.62 -62.69
CA PHE A 180 -18.40 10.39 -62.61
C PHE A 180 -18.80 9.67 -61.33
N ASP A 181 -19.23 8.42 -61.46
CA ASP A 181 -19.41 7.54 -60.32
C ASP A 181 -18.03 7.04 -59.89
N ARG A 182 -17.61 7.44 -58.69
CA ARG A 182 -16.36 6.97 -58.10
C ARG A 182 -16.70 5.85 -57.15
N GLU A 183 -16.19 4.65 -57.43
CA GLU A 183 -16.25 3.54 -56.49
C GLU A 183 -15.65 3.99 -55.15
N SER A 184 -16.36 3.71 -54.06
CA SER A 184 -15.93 4.08 -52.72
C SER A 184 -14.58 3.41 -52.46
N ALA A 185 -13.50 4.19 -52.44
CA ALA A 185 -12.19 3.68 -52.08
C ALA A 185 -12.28 3.12 -50.66
N CYS A 186 -12.02 1.82 -50.51
CA CYS A 186 -12.00 1.16 -49.21
C CYS A 186 -10.88 1.81 -48.39
N VAL A 187 -11.26 2.60 -47.37
CA VAL A 187 -10.31 3.34 -46.51
C VAL A 187 -9.47 2.38 -45.67
N TRP A 188 -9.92 1.13 -45.54
CA TRP A 188 -9.26 0.10 -44.75
C TRP A 188 -8.72 -1.00 -45.66
N SER A 189 -7.52 -1.48 -45.34
CA SER A 189 -7.10 -2.80 -45.77
C SER A 189 -7.95 -3.87 -45.09
N LEU A 190 -8.10 -5.03 -45.72
CA LEU A 190 -8.83 -6.16 -45.13
C LEU A 190 -8.28 -6.53 -43.75
N HIS A 191 -6.95 -6.47 -43.59
CA HIS A 191 -6.28 -6.71 -42.32
C HIS A 191 -6.70 -5.71 -41.24
N GLU A 192 -6.66 -4.40 -41.54
CA GLU A 192 -7.08 -3.35 -40.60
C GLU A 192 -8.55 -3.50 -40.20
N PHE A 193 -9.43 -3.87 -41.14
CA PHE A 193 -10.83 -4.13 -40.84
C PHE A 193 -10.99 -5.29 -39.87
N ILE A 194 -10.36 -6.44 -40.15
CA ILE A 194 -10.47 -7.64 -39.30
C ILE A 194 -9.85 -7.37 -37.93
N SER A 195 -8.71 -6.67 -37.84
CA SER A 195 -8.10 -6.28 -36.57
C SER A 195 -8.99 -5.35 -35.75
N ALA A 196 -9.59 -4.33 -36.38
CA ALA A 196 -10.52 -3.41 -35.71
C ALA A 196 -11.77 -4.14 -35.21
N LEU A 197 -12.31 -5.07 -36.01
CA LEU A 197 -13.48 -5.86 -35.66
C LEU A 197 -13.19 -6.85 -34.52
N SER A 198 -12.07 -7.57 -34.58
CA SER A 198 -11.60 -8.48 -33.53
C SER A 198 -11.44 -7.78 -32.18
N ASN A 199 -10.82 -6.59 -32.17
CA ASN A 199 -10.66 -5.78 -30.97
C ASN A 199 -12.01 -5.32 -30.39
N LYS A 200 -12.98 -4.96 -31.25
CA LYS A 200 -14.29 -4.49 -30.82
C LYS A 200 -15.17 -5.61 -30.26
N VAL A 201 -15.15 -6.79 -30.90
CA VAL A 201 -15.96 -7.95 -30.50
C VAL A 201 -15.25 -8.79 -29.41
N LYS A 202 -13.97 -8.49 -29.11
CA LYS A 202 -13.11 -9.25 -28.19
C LYS A 202 -12.99 -10.75 -28.56
N LEU A 203 -13.12 -11.05 -29.86
CA LEU A 203 -12.93 -12.39 -30.42
C LEU A 203 -11.53 -12.50 -31.01
N SER A 204 -11.01 -13.73 -31.10
CA SER A 204 -9.69 -13.95 -31.71
C SER A 204 -9.69 -13.56 -33.19
N PHE A 205 -8.58 -13.00 -33.67
CA PHE A 205 -8.42 -12.63 -35.07
C PHE A 205 -8.70 -13.81 -36.01
N LYS A 206 -8.23 -15.01 -35.66
CA LYS A 206 -8.43 -16.24 -36.44
C LYS A 206 -9.91 -16.64 -36.54
N SER A 207 -10.71 -16.37 -35.51
CA SER A 207 -12.16 -16.63 -35.52
C SER A 207 -12.91 -15.65 -36.41
N VAL A 208 -12.46 -14.40 -36.49
CA VAL A 208 -13.10 -13.34 -37.28
C VAL A 208 -12.66 -13.37 -38.74
N ALA A 209 -11.44 -13.85 -39.01
CA ALA A 209 -10.89 -13.97 -40.36
C ALA A 209 -11.36 -15.23 -41.12
N LYS A 210 -11.94 -16.20 -40.41
CA LYS A 210 -12.46 -17.45 -40.98
C LYS A 210 -13.83 -17.20 -41.60
#